data_AF-V5IB20-F1
#
_entry.id   AF-V5IB20-F1
#
_cell.length_a   1.000
_cell.length_b   1.000
_cell.length_c   1.000
_cell.angle_alpha   90.00
_cell.angle_beta   90.00
_cell.angle_gamma   90.00
#
_symmetry.space_group_name_H-M   'P 1'
#
loop_
_entity.id
_entity.type
_entity.pdbx_description
1 polymer ?
#
loop_
_entity_poly.entity_id
_entity_poly.type
_entity_poly.pdbx_seq_one_letter_code
_entity_poly.pdbx_strand_id
1 'polypeptide(L)'
;LNRNSMGYGGETEPNRRGILGLNESTSVSVSPSAFLLWLINIFIFGFCLVKMFVYGDPIIPSKSKEAQKYWTHRRQADVLLAKGEKMEAKQELLRGLQTYGIILPTSRFELVLCLCWQMFRQVMHRLWIGRWLSRHSGGFFVDGITRFEAQTSCKELALVYNDLHKIQLIDGPEETCHMFGLTTSLSALNLAEAAKGRIKPVDMIDIYVGVALRIKASLPNFLHFAQRYYIGLAQLSSTNSCDSIPTRLQWLFTPYGYKFFISHKFTKVVKGKCLPFTSSGNILDPLAVQMKIYHEHLLQKAMQIILSPGQKSENGQDKKTDISDALAYIDLLSDSTNVDAKTIFGSSAGQSYQDPIAQWWTAFISIACHWLLDNDTNLEPLYNKILFIPEALASLNDPLPKSIVAAFIARKNYIDSEIKVDTRKILAQCDYASHLLADSLTYTSCKQKDNLVLLAQLLVCDWLLETRTSLWEDSVEEGLKGPVSNST
;
A
#
# COMPACT_ATOMS: atom_id res chain seq x y z
N LEU A 1 31.14 44.86 103.69
CA LEU A 1 32.06 45.36 102.64
C LEU A 1 31.32 45.27 101.30
N ASN A 2 30.86 46.43 100.80
CA ASN A 2 30.48 46.79 99.42
C ASN A 2 29.56 45.85 98.60
N ARG A 3 28.53 46.30 97.87
CA ARG A 3 27.84 47.59 97.67
C ARG A 3 26.63 47.26 96.76
N ASN A 4 25.46 47.86 97.02
CA ASN A 4 24.42 48.41 96.13
C ASN A 4 24.54 48.16 94.59
N SER A 5 23.49 48.08 93.76
CA SER A 5 22.04 48.38 93.84
C SER A 5 21.39 48.10 92.46
N MET A 6 20.06 47.89 92.44
CA MET A 6 19.04 48.29 91.43
C MET A 6 19.34 48.04 89.92
N GLY A 7 18.47 47.52 89.07
CA GLY A 7 17.00 47.48 89.03
C GLY A 7 16.55 47.81 87.58
N TYR A 8 15.54 47.07 87.09
CA TYR A 8 14.66 47.33 85.92
C TYR A 8 15.19 47.22 84.47
N GLY A 9 14.45 46.42 83.67
CA GLY A 9 13.82 46.89 82.42
C GLY A 9 14.24 46.27 81.09
N GLY A 10 13.29 45.59 80.42
CA GLY A 10 12.99 45.84 78.99
C GLY A 10 13.64 44.98 77.89
N GLU A 11 12.82 44.08 77.33
CA GLU A 11 12.66 43.68 75.90
C GLU A 11 13.84 43.68 74.90
N THR A 12 14.04 42.56 74.19
CA THR A 12 13.85 42.38 72.72
C THR A 12 14.32 40.99 72.24
N GLU A 13 13.46 40.28 71.50
CA GLU A 13 13.76 39.07 70.68
C GLU A 13 14.47 39.46 69.35
N PRO A 14 14.96 38.56 68.42
CA PRO A 14 14.64 37.13 68.21
C PRO A 14 15.78 36.16 67.72
N ASN A 15 15.38 34.89 67.53
CA ASN A 15 15.76 33.91 66.48
C ASN A 15 16.92 32.89 66.68
N ARG A 16 16.56 31.64 67.02
CA ARG A 16 16.35 30.54 66.02
C ARG A 16 15.75 29.28 66.66
N ARG A 17 14.61 28.85 66.09
CA ARG A 17 13.75 27.71 66.48
C ARG A 17 14.37 26.36 66.16
N GLY A 18 14.32 25.43 67.12
CA GLY A 18 14.34 23.99 66.88
C GLY A 18 12.90 23.47 66.73
N ILE A 19 12.65 22.64 65.70
CA ILE A 19 11.37 21.93 65.53
C ILE A 19 11.68 20.46 65.23
N LEU A 20 11.47 19.65 66.27
CA LEU A 20 11.01 18.26 66.36
C LEU A 20 10.91 17.43 65.07
N GLY A 21 11.47 16.22 65.15
CA GLY A 21 11.34 15.19 64.11
C GLY A 21 10.04 14.41 64.16
N LEU A 22 9.85 13.56 63.15
CA LEU A 22 9.09 12.32 63.25
C LEU A 22 9.47 11.41 62.07
N ASN A 23 9.83 10.16 62.37
CA ASN A 23 9.74 9.07 61.42
C ASN A 23 8.29 8.93 60.98
N GLU A 24 7.99 9.16 59.71
CA GLU A 24 6.69 8.80 59.14
C GLU A 24 6.96 7.99 57.87
N SER A 25 6.94 6.66 58.06
CA SER A 25 6.73 5.71 56.98
C SER A 25 5.50 6.16 56.19
N THR A 26 5.72 6.61 54.95
CA THR A 26 4.68 7.12 54.06
C THR A 26 3.77 5.97 53.63
N SER A 27 2.88 5.53 54.52
CA SER A 27 1.71 4.75 54.13
C SER A 27 0.80 5.70 53.40
N VAL A 28 0.58 5.47 52.11
CA VAL A 28 -0.42 6.19 51.31
C VAL A 28 -1.79 5.85 51.89
N SER A 29 -2.23 6.60 52.90
CA SER A 29 -3.57 6.50 53.46
C SER A 29 -4.53 7.15 52.47
N VAL A 30 -5.08 6.35 51.56
CA VAL A 30 -6.20 6.78 50.73
C VAL A 30 -7.37 7.09 51.67
N SER A 31 -7.66 8.38 51.88
CA SER A 31 -8.79 8.80 52.70
C SER A 31 -10.09 8.14 52.20
N PRO A 32 -10.98 7.63 53.06
CA PRO A 32 -12.27 7.05 52.65
C PRO A 32 -13.10 7.99 51.77
N SER A 33 -12.99 9.31 52.00
CA SER A 33 -13.62 10.33 51.18
C SER A 33 -13.02 10.43 49.77
N ALA A 34 -11.70 10.26 49.64
CA ALA A 34 -11.05 10.18 48.34
C ALA A 34 -11.48 8.91 47.61
N PHE A 35 -11.52 7.76 48.30
CA PHE A 35 -11.97 6.50 47.70
C PHE A 35 -13.42 6.58 47.19
N LEU A 36 -14.34 7.16 47.96
CA LEU A 36 -15.73 7.40 47.54
C LEU A 36 -15.82 8.33 46.32
N LEU A 37 -15.04 9.41 46.30
CA LEU A 37 -15.00 10.34 45.16
C LEU A 37 -14.45 9.65 43.90
N TRP A 38 -13.41 8.83 44.04
CA TRP A 38 -12.90 7.99 42.96
C TRP A 38 -13.97 7.01 42.45
N LEU A 39 -14.73 6.36 43.33
CA LEU A 39 -15.83 5.47 42.92
C LEU A 39 -16.93 6.21 42.16
N ILE A 40 -17.37 7.39 42.63
CA ILE A 40 -18.38 8.19 41.94
C ILE A 40 -17.88 8.61 40.55
N ASN A 41 -16.62 9.07 40.46
CA ASN A 41 -16.03 9.45 39.18
C ASN A 41 -15.93 8.27 38.22
N ILE A 42 -15.54 7.09 38.71
CA ILE A 42 -15.51 5.86 37.90
C ILE A 42 -16.92 5.47 37.45
N PHE A 43 -17.94 5.63 38.31
CA PHE A 43 -19.32 5.32 37.97
C PHE A 43 -19.87 6.27 36.89
N ILE A 44 -19.68 7.58 37.05
CA ILE A 44 -20.09 8.59 36.06
C ILE A 44 -19.35 8.35 34.74
N PHE A 45 -18.04 8.10 34.81
CA PHE A 45 -17.23 7.77 33.64
C PHE A 45 -17.74 6.51 32.95
N GLY A 46 -18.03 5.45 33.72
CA GLY A 46 -18.60 4.20 33.20
C GLY A 46 -19.95 4.41 32.53
N PHE A 47 -20.85 5.19 33.12
CA PHE A 47 -22.14 5.54 32.52
C PHE A 47 -21.96 6.34 31.22
N CYS A 48 -21.04 7.31 31.22
CA CYS A 48 -20.69 8.08 30.03
C CYS A 48 -20.18 7.16 28.91
N LEU A 49 -19.24 6.27 29.23
CA LEU A 49 -18.71 5.27 28.29
C LEU A 49 -19.80 4.36 27.75
N VAL A 50 -20.71 3.89 28.60
CA VAL A 50 -21.85 3.08 28.16
C VAL A 50 -22.71 3.84 27.16
N LYS A 51 -23.15 5.06 27.51
CA LYS A 51 -23.99 5.89 26.63
C LYS A 51 -23.32 6.08 25.26
N MET A 52 -22.03 6.30 25.30
CA MET A 52 -21.18 6.63 24.17
C MET A 52 -20.83 5.44 23.27
N PHE A 53 -20.55 4.26 23.82
CA PHE A 53 -20.26 3.05 23.02
C PHE A 53 -21.53 2.35 22.54
N VAL A 54 -22.63 2.43 23.30
CA VAL A 54 -23.87 1.71 22.99
C VAL A 54 -24.84 2.53 22.14
N TYR A 55 -24.91 3.84 22.38
CA TYR A 55 -25.85 4.74 21.70
C TYR A 55 -25.16 5.82 20.86
N GLY A 56 -23.83 5.81 20.77
CA GLY A 56 -23.07 6.85 20.06
C GLY A 56 -23.01 6.67 18.54
N ASP A 57 -23.32 5.48 18.02
CA ASP A 57 -23.31 5.24 16.58
C ASP A 57 -24.68 5.63 15.97
N PRO A 58 -24.70 6.41 14.87
CA PRO A 58 -25.95 6.88 14.27
C PRO A 58 -26.66 5.74 13.53
N ILE A 59 -27.97 5.61 13.79
CA ILE A 59 -28.83 4.56 13.22
C ILE A 59 -29.87 5.24 12.34
N ILE A 60 -29.99 4.79 11.09
CA ILE A 60 -31.09 5.20 10.20
C ILE A 60 -32.02 4.01 10.02
N PRO A 61 -33.33 4.15 10.32
CA PRO A 61 -34.29 3.09 10.06
C PRO A 61 -34.47 2.88 8.56
N SER A 62 -34.55 1.61 8.14
CA SER A 62 -34.42 1.22 6.73
C SER A 62 -35.52 1.81 5.82
N LYS A 63 -36.68 2.14 6.40
CA LYS A 63 -37.87 2.64 5.71
C LYS A 63 -38.02 4.17 5.73
N SER A 64 -37.03 4.90 6.25
CA SER A 64 -37.12 6.35 6.42
C SER A 64 -36.87 7.13 5.11
N LYS A 65 -37.40 8.35 5.02
CA LYS A 65 -37.11 9.27 3.90
C LYS A 65 -35.61 9.60 3.83
N GLU A 66 -34.94 9.61 4.97
CA GLU A 66 -33.51 9.85 5.15
C GLU A 66 -32.69 8.69 4.57
N ALA A 67 -33.12 7.43 4.77
CA ALA A 67 -32.50 6.26 4.15
C ALA A 67 -32.58 6.32 2.61
N GLN A 68 -33.72 6.74 2.07
CA GLN A 68 -33.87 6.89 0.62
C GLN A 68 -32.94 7.96 0.04
N LYS A 69 -32.80 9.10 0.73
CA LYS A 69 -31.82 10.14 0.36
C LYS A 69 -30.39 9.61 0.42
N TYR A 70 -30.03 8.89 1.49
CA TYR A 70 -28.72 8.26 1.61
C TYR A 70 -28.41 7.34 0.42
N TRP A 71 -29.31 6.42 0.09
CA TRP A 71 -29.11 5.47 -1.02
C TRP A 71 -28.99 6.16 -2.38
N THR A 72 -29.66 7.30 -2.55
CA THR A 72 -29.54 8.12 -3.77
C THR A 72 -28.14 8.69 -3.90
N HIS A 73 -27.63 9.35 -2.85
CA HIS A 73 -26.26 9.86 -2.81
C HIS A 73 -25.21 8.75 -2.92
N ARG A 74 -25.44 7.59 -2.26
CA ARG A 74 -24.55 6.44 -2.34
C ARG A 74 -24.44 5.90 -3.77
N ARG A 75 -25.57 5.70 -4.44
CA ARG A 75 -25.59 5.22 -5.83
C ARG A 75 -24.95 6.21 -6.80
N GLN A 76 -25.13 7.52 -6.58
CA GLN A 76 -24.46 8.55 -7.36
C GLN A 76 -22.94 8.51 -7.16
N ALA A 77 -22.49 8.38 -5.91
CA ALA A 77 -21.07 8.22 -5.60
C ALA A 77 -20.47 6.98 -6.28
N ASP A 78 -21.17 5.84 -6.26
CA ASP A 78 -20.69 4.60 -6.91
C ASP A 78 -20.52 4.78 -8.43
N VAL A 79 -21.42 5.52 -9.09
CA VAL A 79 -21.30 5.85 -10.52
C VAL A 79 -20.12 6.78 -10.77
N LEU A 80 -19.91 7.80 -9.94
CA LEU A 80 -18.79 8.74 -10.06
C LEU A 80 -17.44 8.04 -9.80
N LEU A 81 -17.40 7.12 -8.84
CA LEU A 81 -16.25 6.25 -8.62
C LEU A 81 -15.99 5.36 -9.85
N ALA A 82 -17.02 4.76 -10.45
CA ALA A 82 -16.83 3.97 -11.67
C ALA A 82 -16.27 4.81 -12.85
N LYS A 83 -16.57 6.12 -12.90
CA LYS A 83 -16.04 7.06 -13.89
C LYS A 83 -14.64 7.60 -13.58
N GLY A 84 -14.15 7.47 -12.35
CA GLY A 84 -12.86 8.03 -11.92
C GLY A 84 -12.91 9.49 -11.42
N GLU A 85 -14.10 10.08 -11.28
CA GLU A 85 -14.31 11.47 -10.83
C GLU A 85 -14.23 11.58 -9.30
N LYS A 86 -13.01 11.62 -8.76
CA LYS A 86 -12.71 11.58 -7.31
C LYS A 86 -13.36 12.68 -6.48
N MET A 87 -13.27 13.93 -6.96
CA MET A 87 -13.70 15.09 -6.20
C MET A 87 -15.21 15.14 -6.04
N GLU A 88 -15.95 14.84 -7.10
CA GLU A 88 -17.41 14.78 -7.08
C GLU A 88 -17.89 13.57 -6.27
N ALA A 89 -17.26 12.40 -6.46
CA ALA A 89 -17.55 11.22 -5.65
C ALA A 89 -17.38 11.50 -4.15
N LYS A 90 -16.30 12.18 -3.76
CA LYS A 90 -16.06 12.60 -2.37
C LYS A 90 -17.18 13.51 -1.86
N GLN A 91 -17.64 14.48 -2.65
CA GLN A 91 -18.72 15.37 -2.23
C GLN A 91 -20.04 14.62 -2.02
N GLU A 92 -20.40 13.69 -2.91
CA GLU A 92 -21.60 12.87 -2.76
C GLU A 92 -21.53 11.92 -1.55
N LEU A 93 -20.35 11.34 -1.26
CA LEU A 93 -20.13 10.56 -0.04
C LEU A 93 -20.30 11.41 1.23
N LEU A 94 -19.81 12.66 1.23
CA LEU A 94 -19.98 13.58 2.34
C LEU A 94 -21.44 13.99 2.54
N ARG A 95 -22.20 14.23 1.46
CA ARG A 95 -23.65 14.45 1.51
C ARG A 95 -24.37 13.23 2.08
N GLY A 96 -23.94 12.03 1.71
CA GLY A 96 -24.40 10.78 2.31
C GLY A 96 -24.18 10.73 3.82
N LEU A 97 -22.99 11.11 4.32
CA LEU A 97 -22.69 11.17 5.75
C LEU A 97 -23.54 12.19 6.51
N GLN A 98 -23.85 13.34 5.88
CA GLN A 98 -24.73 14.35 6.48
C GLN A 98 -26.15 13.82 6.72
N THR A 99 -26.63 12.88 5.91
CA THR A 99 -27.95 12.24 6.16
C THR A 99 -27.98 11.40 7.45
N TYR A 100 -26.83 10.92 7.92
CA TYR A 100 -26.68 10.27 9.23
C TYR A 100 -26.53 11.27 10.40
N GLY A 101 -26.60 12.57 10.13
CA GLY A 101 -26.34 13.62 11.12
C GLY A 101 -24.85 13.75 11.48
N ILE A 102 -23.97 13.15 10.69
CA ILE A 102 -22.52 13.21 10.93
C ILE A 102 -21.98 14.46 10.28
N ILE A 103 -21.47 15.36 11.13
CA ILE A 103 -20.71 16.53 10.70
C ILE A 103 -19.23 16.16 10.81
N LEU A 104 -18.51 16.21 9.68
CA LEU A 104 -17.08 15.91 9.70
C LEU A 104 -16.31 17.08 10.33
N PRO A 105 -15.26 16.79 11.13
CA PRO A 105 -14.49 17.82 11.81
C PRO A 105 -13.87 18.77 10.79
N THR A 106 -14.05 20.06 11.01
CA THR A 106 -13.49 21.11 10.13
C THR A 106 -12.28 21.78 10.77
N SER A 107 -12.22 21.81 12.10
CA SER A 107 -11.09 22.35 12.87
C SER A 107 -10.04 21.26 13.17
N ARG A 108 -8.77 21.67 13.25
CA ARG A 108 -7.66 20.77 13.66
C ARG A 108 -7.86 20.21 15.07
N PHE A 109 -8.42 21.00 15.99
CA PHE A 109 -8.70 20.55 17.36
C PHE A 109 -9.80 19.50 17.41
N GLU A 110 -10.89 19.73 16.67
CA GLU A 110 -11.96 18.73 16.52
C GLU A 110 -11.40 17.44 15.94
N LEU A 111 -10.48 17.55 14.98
CA LEU A 111 -9.84 16.39 14.37
C LEU A 111 -8.95 15.61 15.34
N VAL A 112 -8.17 16.29 16.18
CA VAL A 112 -7.41 15.65 17.27
C VAL A 112 -8.35 14.94 18.24
N LEU A 113 -9.43 15.60 18.67
CA LEU A 113 -10.40 15.01 19.60
C LEU A 113 -11.08 13.79 18.99
N CYS A 114 -11.51 13.87 17.72
CA CYS A 114 -12.05 12.74 16.98
C CYS A 114 -11.01 11.61 16.84
N LEU A 115 -9.75 11.92 16.58
CA LEU A 115 -8.69 10.91 16.48
C LEU A 115 -8.45 10.22 17.83
N CYS A 116 -8.29 10.98 18.90
CA CYS A 116 -8.16 10.48 20.26
C CYS A 116 -9.33 9.58 20.62
N TRP A 117 -10.54 9.98 20.21
CA TRP A 117 -11.72 9.16 20.38
C TRP A 117 -11.67 7.83 19.64
N GLN A 118 -11.39 7.84 18.34
CA GLN A 118 -11.35 6.61 17.56
C GLN A 118 -10.24 5.66 18.06
N MET A 119 -9.11 6.23 18.49
CA MET A 119 -8.03 5.48 19.12
C MET A 119 -8.46 4.87 20.45
N PHE A 120 -9.11 5.66 21.31
CA PHE A 120 -9.65 5.16 22.58
C PHE A 120 -10.67 4.05 22.37
N ARG A 121 -11.60 4.20 21.41
CA ARG A 121 -12.53 3.14 21.01
C ARG A 121 -11.80 1.86 20.62
N GLN A 122 -10.73 1.98 19.84
CA GLN A 122 -9.97 0.83 19.41
C GLN A 122 -9.21 0.15 20.55
N VAL A 123 -8.59 0.91 21.45
CA VAL A 123 -7.93 0.36 22.64
C VAL A 123 -8.94 -0.38 23.53
N MET A 124 -10.09 0.23 23.79
CA MET A 124 -11.16 -0.39 24.58
C MET A 124 -11.73 -1.65 23.91
N HIS A 125 -11.89 -1.63 22.57
CA HIS A 125 -12.32 -2.80 21.81
C HIS A 125 -11.34 -3.97 21.98
N ARG A 126 -10.03 -3.70 22.04
CA ARG A 126 -9.02 -4.73 22.29
C ARG A 126 -9.01 -5.22 23.73
N LEU A 127 -9.33 -4.37 24.72
CA LEU A 127 -9.39 -4.72 26.15
C LEU A 127 -10.61 -5.56 26.58
N TRP A 128 -11.26 -6.29 25.67
CA TRP A 128 -12.47 -7.11 25.86
C TRP A 128 -13.75 -6.35 26.28
N ILE A 129 -13.65 -5.35 27.16
CA ILE A 129 -14.76 -4.48 27.58
C ILE A 129 -15.44 -3.83 26.36
N GLY A 130 -14.66 -3.32 25.39
CA GLY A 130 -15.23 -2.71 24.20
C GLY A 130 -15.90 -3.72 23.25
N ARG A 131 -15.41 -4.97 23.17
CA ARG A 131 -16.10 -6.07 22.46
C ARG A 131 -17.41 -6.46 23.13
N TRP A 132 -17.45 -6.44 24.46
CA TRP A 132 -18.66 -6.73 25.22
C TRP A 132 -19.70 -5.60 25.08
N LEU A 133 -19.27 -4.34 25.10
CA LEU A 133 -20.14 -3.18 24.89
C LEU A 133 -20.62 -3.06 23.43
N SER A 134 -19.76 -3.27 22.44
CA SER A 134 -20.17 -3.20 21.02
C SER A 134 -21.15 -4.30 20.65
N ARG A 135 -21.09 -5.46 21.32
CA ARG A 135 -22.14 -6.51 21.24
C ARG A 135 -23.50 -6.04 21.73
N HIS A 136 -23.62 -4.87 22.35
CA HIS A 136 -24.90 -4.29 22.73
C HIS A 136 -25.19 -2.99 21.97
N SER A 137 -24.48 -2.72 20.85
CA SER A 137 -24.74 -1.56 19.99
C SER A 137 -26.23 -1.50 19.59
N GLY A 138 -26.86 -0.35 19.83
CA GLY A 138 -28.30 -0.14 19.71
C GLY A 138 -29.07 -0.22 21.04
N GLY A 139 -28.48 -0.75 22.12
CA GLY A 139 -29.04 -0.81 23.47
C GLY A 139 -28.95 -2.20 24.12
N PHE A 140 -28.90 -2.25 25.47
CA PHE A 140 -28.79 -3.52 26.21
C PHE A 140 -30.06 -4.40 26.16
N PHE A 141 -31.24 -3.80 26.01
CA PHE A 141 -32.55 -4.46 26.05
C PHE A 141 -33.39 -4.14 24.82
N VAL A 142 -32.76 -4.13 23.65
CA VAL A 142 -33.35 -3.65 22.41
C VAL A 142 -33.70 -4.82 21.49
N ASP A 143 -34.84 -4.68 20.81
CA ASP A 143 -35.42 -5.72 19.94
C ASP A 143 -34.42 -6.20 18.87
N GLY A 144 -34.55 -7.46 18.46
CA GLY A 144 -33.65 -8.06 17.47
C GLY A 144 -33.64 -7.29 16.14
N ILE A 145 -34.78 -6.65 15.79
CA ILE A 145 -34.96 -5.87 14.57
C ILE A 145 -34.19 -4.55 14.63
N THR A 146 -34.32 -3.78 15.71
CA THR A 146 -33.61 -2.49 15.87
C THR A 146 -32.10 -2.69 15.98
N ARG A 147 -31.67 -3.80 16.60
CA ARG A 147 -30.27 -4.21 16.59
C ARG A 147 -29.78 -4.62 15.19
N PHE A 148 -30.62 -5.29 14.41
CA PHE A 148 -30.34 -5.62 13.01
C PHE A 148 -30.13 -4.35 12.18
N GLU A 149 -31.00 -3.35 12.36
CA GLU A 149 -30.88 -2.06 11.67
C GLU A 149 -29.62 -1.31 12.09
N ALA A 150 -29.29 -1.28 13.39
CA ALA A 150 -28.07 -0.65 13.89
C ALA A 150 -26.79 -1.27 13.28
N GLN A 151 -26.71 -2.59 13.22
CA GLN A 151 -25.58 -3.30 12.58
C GLN A 151 -25.50 -3.03 11.08
N THR A 152 -26.65 -2.91 10.42
CA THR A 152 -26.70 -2.59 8.98
C THR A 152 -26.26 -1.15 8.72
N SER A 153 -26.71 -0.19 9.52
CA SER A 153 -26.23 1.20 9.46
C SER A 153 -24.72 1.30 9.72
N CYS A 154 -24.20 0.58 10.72
CA CYS A 154 -22.75 0.53 10.98
C CYS A 154 -21.95 0.00 9.79
N LYS A 155 -22.45 -1.06 9.14
CA LYS A 155 -21.85 -1.60 7.92
C LYS A 155 -21.79 -0.56 6.82
N GLU A 156 -22.92 0.05 6.48
CA GLU A 156 -22.99 1.01 5.38
C GLU A 156 -22.10 2.22 5.64
N LEU A 157 -22.08 2.70 6.89
CA LEU A 157 -21.23 3.80 7.31
C LEU A 157 -19.74 3.43 7.26
N ALA A 158 -19.37 2.19 7.64
CA ALA A 158 -18.00 1.71 7.52
C ALA A 158 -17.51 1.70 6.07
N LEU A 159 -18.36 1.27 5.13
CA LEU A 159 -18.04 1.27 3.69
C LEU A 159 -17.87 2.69 3.15
N VAL A 160 -18.75 3.63 3.51
CA VAL A 160 -18.63 5.04 3.11
C VAL A 160 -17.34 5.67 3.63
N TYR A 161 -16.99 5.43 4.90
CA TYR A 161 -15.72 5.90 5.44
C TYR A 161 -14.52 5.23 4.78
N ASN A 162 -14.59 3.95 4.44
CA ASN A 162 -13.53 3.25 3.72
C ASN A 162 -13.30 3.85 2.33
N ASP A 163 -14.36 4.13 1.57
CA ASP A 163 -14.26 4.73 0.24
C ASP A 163 -13.73 6.17 0.32
N LEU A 164 -14.20 6.94 1.30
CA LEU A 164 -13.70 8.29 1.57
C LEU A 164 -12.20 8.28 1.94
N HIS A 165 -11.77 7.29 2.74
CA HIS A 165 -10.37 7.07 3.10
C HIS A 165 -9.52 6.69 1.88
N LYS A 166 -10.00 5.79 1.00
CA LYS A 166 -9.32 5.40 -0.24
C LYS A 166 -9.03 6.60 -1.13
N ILE A 167 -10.04 7.45 -1.38
CA ILE A 167 -9.89 8.68 -2.18
C ILE A 167 -8.80 9.58 -1.56
N GLN A 168 -8.83 9.79 -0.24
CA GLN A 168 -7.84 10.63 0.45
C GLN A 168 -6.42 10.06 0.42
N LEU A 169 -6.27 8.73 0.37
CA LEU A 169 -4.96 8.11 0.29
C LEU A 169 -4.31 8.34 -1.09
N ILE A 170 -5.14 8.55 -2.13
CA ILE A 170 -4.70 8.78 -3.51
C ILE A 170 -4.46 10.26 -3.81
N ASP A 171 -5.25 11.17 -3.24
CA ASP A 171 -5.12 12.63 -3.47
C ASP A 171 -3.81 13.24 -2.93
N GLY A 172 -3.04 12.49 -2.15
CA GLY A 172 -1.67 12.83 -1.80
C GLY A 172 -1.48 13.49 -0.42
N PRO A 173 -0.23 13.89 -0.11
CA PRO A 173 0.20 14.23 1.24
C PRO A 173 0.08 15.73 1.52
N GLU A 174 -1.12 16.20 1.83
CA GLU A 174 -1.27 17.43 2.60
C GLU A 174 -1.34 17.10 4.10
N GLU A 175 -0.77 17.94 4.97
CA GLU A 175 -0.73 17.67 6.42
C GLU A 175 -2.13 17.52 7.04
N THR A 176 -3.08 18.33 6.59
CA THR A 176 -4.51 18.25 6.95
C THR A 176 -5.15 16.95 6.45
N CYS A 177 -4.67 16.41 5.32
CA CYS A 177 -5.11 15.12 4.80
C CYS A 177 -4.70 14.01 5.76
N HIS A 178 -3.45 13.96 6.25
CA HIS A 178 -2.93 12.84 7.05
C HIS A 178 -3.77 12.52 8.29
N MET A 179 -4.04 13.53 9.13
CA MET A 179 -4.86 13.38 10.33
C MET A 179 -6.31 13.02 9.98
N PHE A 180 -6.86 13.64 8.94
CA PHE A 180 -8.23 13.40 8.49
C PHE A 180 -8.44 11.99 7.95
N GLY A 181 -7.47 11.45 7.22
CA GLY A 181 -7.56 10.06 6.80
C GLY A 181 -7.24 9.07 7.92
N LEU A 182 -6.43 9.44 8.93
CA LEU A 182 -6.32 8.61 10.14
C LEU A 182 -7.66 8.53 10.88
N THR A 183 -8.37 9.65 11.05
CA THR A 183 -9.70 9.62 11.67
C THR A 183 -10.71 8.83 10.84
N THR A 184 -10.71 9.02 9.52
CA THR A 184 -11.64 8.35 8.59
C THR A 184 -11.37 6.84 8.49
N SER A 185 -10.10 6.43 8.45
CA SER A 185 -9.74 5.00 8.44
C SER A 185 -10.04 4.31 9.77
N LEU A 186 -9.78 4.96 10.90
CA LEU A 186 -10.10 4.39 12.22
C LEU A 186 -11.61 4.39 12.49
N SER A 187 -12.38 5.38 12.00
CA SER A 187 -13.83 5.34 12.09
C SER A 187 -14.42 4.21 11.24
N ALA A 188 -13.93 4.01 10.01
CA ALA A 188 -14.30 2.86 9.18
C ALA A 188 -14.05 1.54 9.92
N LEU A 189 -12.86 1.40 10.52
CA LEU A 189 -12.46 0.22 11.28
C LEU A 189 -13.36 -0.05 12.50
N ASN A 190 -13.59 0.96 13.33
CA ASN A 190 -14.39 0.82 14.54
C ASN A 190 -15.84 0.43 14.21
N LEU A 191 -16.43 1.05 13.18
CA LEU A 191 -17.78 0.74 12.72
C LEU A 191 -17.85 -0.64 12.06
N ALA A 192 -16.79 -1.05 11.35
CA ALA A 192 -16.72 -2.36 10.75
C ALA A 192 -16.72 -3.48 11.80
N GLU A 193 -15.92 -3.30 12.86
CA GLU A 193 -15.88 -4.24 13.97
C GLU A 193 -17.20 -4.22 14.78
N ALA A 194 -17.91 -3.09 14.83
CA ALA A 194 -19.24 -2.98 15.43
C ALA A 194 -20.35 -3.68 14.63
N ALA A 195 -20.27 -3.71 13.29
CA ALA A 195 -21.26 -4.31 12.40
C ALA A 195 -21.32 -5.86 12.47
N LYS A 196 -20.39 -6.50 13.20
CA LYS A 196 -20.33 -7.93 13.57
C LYS A 196 -21.03 -8.91 12.60
N GLY A 197 -20.28 -9.46 11.65
CA GLY A 197 -20.72 -10.56 10.77
C GLY A 197 -21.64 -10.13 9.61
N ARG A 198 -21.96 -8.83 9.48
CA ARG A 198 -22.71 -8.29 8.33
C ARG A 198 -21.84 -7.78 7.19
N ILE A 199 -20.59 -7.46 7.52
CA ILE A 199 -19.58 -7.07 6.55
C ILE A 199 -19.04 -8.33 5.90
N LYS A 200 -18.94 -8.32 4.56
CA LYS A 200 -18.33 -9.42 3.83
C LYS A 200 -16.87 -9.54 4.28
N PRO A 201 -16.33 -10.76 4.45
CA PRO A 201 -14.94 -10.89 4.89
C PRO A 201 -13.93 -10.16 3.99
N VAL A 202 -14.20 -10.10 2.68
CA VAL A 202 -13.38 -9.34 1.71
C VAL A 202 -13.34 -7.84 2.04
N ASP A 203 -14.49 -7.23 2.34
CA ASP A 203 -14.57 -5.81 2.70
C ASP A 203 -13.86 -5.52 4.02
N MET A 204 -13.88 -6.48 4.96
CA MET A 204 -13.15 -6.38 6.23
C MET A 204 -11.63 -6.42 6.02
N ILE A 205 -11.16 -7.33 5.17
CA ILE A 205 -9.74 -7.44 4.81
C ILE A 205 -9.27 -6.13 4.15
N ASP A 206 -10.07 -5.56 3.26
CA ASP A 206 -9.80 -4.26 2.64
C ASP A 206 -9.65 -3.13 3.66
N ILE A 207 -10.53 -3.09 4.65
CA ILE A 207 -10.46 -2.07 5.72
C ILE A 207 -9.18 -2.25 6.55
N TYR A 208 -8.82 -3.48 6.92
CA TYR A 208 -7.57 -3.75 7.65
C TYR A 208 -6.32 -3.35 6.86
N VAL A 209 -6.26 -3.71 5.57
CA VAL A 209 -5.14 -3.34 4.69
C VAL A 209 -5.12 -1.83 4.46
N GLY A 210 -6.27 -1.19 4.28
CA GLY A 210 -6.42 0.25 4.12
C GLY A 210 -5.94 1.04 5.36
N VAL A 211 -6.23 0.55 6.57
CA VAL A 211 -5.71 1.11 7.83
C VAL A 211 -4.20 0.92 7.92
N ALA A 212 -3.68 -0.26 7.58
CA ALA A 212 -2.24 -0.51 7.57
C ALA A 212 -1.49 0.45 6.61
N LEU A 213 -2.04 0.66 5.41
CA LEU A 213 -1.55 1.66 4.46
C LEU A 213 -1.56 3.07 5.05
N ARG A 214 -2.63 3.45 5.76
CA ARG A 214 -2.73 4.79 6.36
C ARG A 214 -1.74 5.01 7.49
N ILE A 215 -1.56 4.01 8.35
CA ILE A 215 -0.56 4.03 9.42
C ILE A 215 0.81 4.25 8.82
N LYS A 216 1.16 3.51 7.76
CA LYS A 216 2.43 3.64 7.06
C LYS A 216 2.63 5.01 6.39
N ALA A 217 1.56 5.61 5.88
CA ALA A 217 1.61 6.91 5.21
C ALA A 217 1.70 8.09 6.20
N SER A 218 1.08 7.98 7.37
CA SER A 218 0.89 9.11 8.30
C SER A 218 1.68 9.01 9.61
N LEU A 219 2.12 7.83 10.03
CA LEU A 219 2.77 7.63 11.34
C LEU A 219 4.28 7.37 11.18
N PRO A 220 5.09 7.72 12.20
CA PRO A 220 6.52 7.44 12.22
C PRO A 220 6.83 5.94 12.41
N ASN A 221 8.05 5.54 12.03
CA ASN A 221 8.50 4.15 12.01
C ASN A 221 8.28 3.35 13.30
N PHE A 222 8.34 3.99 14.48
CA PHE A 222 8.15 3.30 15.75
C PHE A 222 6.72 2.79 15.96
N LEU A 223 5.72 3.34 15.25
CA LEU A 223 4.32 2.88 15.27
C LEU A 223 4.01 1.84 14.19
N HIS A 224 5.00 1.43 13.40
CA HIS A 224 4.79 0.40 12.37
C HIS A 224 4.50 -0.99 12.96
N PHE A 225 4.61 -1.21 14.28
CA PHE A 225 4.07 -2.42 14.91
C PHE A 225 2.55 -2.52 14.72
N ALA A 226 1.83 -1.38 14.75
CA ALA A 226 0.39 -1.34 14.51
C ALA A 226 0.06 -1.71 13.07
N GLN A 227 0.89 -1.28 12.11
CA GLN A 227 0.78 -1.71 10.71
C GLN A 227 0.90 -3.24 10.61
N ARG A 228 1.93 -3.84 11.21
CA ARG A 228 2.14 -5.30 11.20
C ARG A 228 0.97 -6.04 11.84
N TYR A 229 0.43 -5.50 12.93
CA TYR A 229 -0.73 -6.05 13.62
C TYR A 229 -1.97 -6.11 12.71
N TYR A 230 -2.29 -5.03 12.00
CA TYR A 230 -3.45 -5.01 11.10
C TYR A 230 -3.29 -5.89 9.86
N ILE A 231 -2.08 -6.01 9.31
CA ILE A 231 -1.83 -6.98 8.22
C ILE A 231 -2.01 -8.42 8.73
N GLY A 232 -1.51 -8.74 9.93
CA GLY A 232 -1.73 -10.05 10.53
C GLY A 232 -3.21 -10.34 10.79
N LEU A 233 -3.99 -9.32 11.16
CA LEU A 233 -5.44 -9.44 11.32
C LEU A 233 -6.15 -9.65 9.97
N ALA A 234 -5.67 -9.01 8.90
CA ALA A 234 -6.15 -9.24 7.53
C ALA A 234 -5.88 -10.70 7.08
N GLN A 235 -4.68 -11.23 7.33
CA GLN A 235 -4.33 -12.63 7.07
C GLN A 235 -5.20 -13.59 7.87
N LEU A 236 -5.42 -13.31 9.15
CA LEU A 236 -6.29 -14.11 10.01
C LEU A 236 -7.75 -14.09 9.52
N SER A 237 -8.26 -12.94 9.10
CA SER A 237 -9.60 -12.83 8.53
C SER A 237 -9.73 -13.60 7.22
N SER A 238 -8.67 -13.62 6.41
CA SER A 238 -8.64 -14.38 5.16
C SER A 238 -8.59 -15.89 5.37
N THR A 239 -7.86 -16.37 6.38
CA THR A 239 -7.76 -17.81 6.71
C THR A 239 -9.00 -18.35 7.42
N ASN A 240 -9.65 -17.52 8.24
CA ASN A 240 -10.91 -17.89 8.90
C ASN A 240 -12.11 -17.88 7.94
N SER A 241 -12.00 -17.19 6.81
CA SER A 241 -13.01 -17.24 5.76
C SER A 241 -12.81 -18.51 4.95
N CYS A 242 -13.85 -19.30 4.73
CA CYS A 242 -13.78 -20.50 3.88
C CYS A 242 -13.62 -20.15 2.37
N ASP A 243 -13.51 -18.87 2.04
CA ASP A 243 -13.33 -18.36 0.68
C ASP A 243 -11.84 -18.22 0.36
N SER A 244 -11.46 -18.47 -0.90
CA SER A 244 -10.09 -18.25 -1.34
C SER A 244 -9.67 -16.79 -1.18
N ILE A 245 -8.38 -16.60 -0.84
CA ILE A 245 -7.79 -15.28 -0.64
C ILE A 245 -8.03 -14.42 -1.90
N PRO A 246 -8.53 -13.18 -1.76
CA PRO A 246 -8.68 -12.27 -2.88
C PRO A 246 -7.37 -12.19 -3.68
N THR A 247 -7.47 -12.45 -4.99
CA THR A 247 -6.34 -12.58 -5.91
C THR A 247 -5.38 -11.38 -5.86
N ARG A 248 -5.93 -10.16 -5.78
CA ARG A 248 -5.16 -8.92 -5.62
C ARG A 248 -4.32 -8.82 -4.33
N LEU A 249 -4.60 -9.63 -3.31
CA LEU A 249 -3.91 -9.60 -2.01
C LEU A 249 -2.87 -10.71 -1.85
N GLN A 250 -2.83 -11.67 -2.77
CA GLN A 250 -1.95 -12.84 -2.66
C GLN A 250 -0.48 -12.43 -2.57
N TRP A 251 -0.04 -11.46 -3.38
CA TRP A 251 1.33 -10.95 -3.35
C TRP A 251 1.72 -10.37 -1.99
N LEU A 252 0.78 -9.71 -1.28
CA LEU A 252 1.03 -9.10 0.03
C LEU A 252 1.32 -10.14 1.11
N PHE A 253 0.75 -11.34 0.98
CA PHE A 253 0.92 -12.43 1.93
C PHE A 253 2.09 -13.35 1.62
N THR A 254 2.78 -13.15 0.49
CA THR A 254 4.09 -13.78 0.26
C THR A 254 5.13 -13.22 1.24
N PRO A 255 6.14 -14.02 1.66
CA PRO A 255 7.16 -13.55 2.59
C PRO A 255 7.97 -12.38 2.04
N TYR A 256 8.17 -12.32 0.72
CA TYR A 256 8.85 -11.20 0.07
C TYR A 256 7.96 -9.96 -0.03
N GLY A 257 6.71 -10.12 -0.51
CA GLY A 257 5.76 -9.01 -0.62
C GLY A 257 5.43 -8.37 0.73
N TYR A 258 5.31 -9.16 1.80
CA TYR A 258 5.14 -8.65 3.17
C TYR A 258 6.33 -7.80 3.62
N LYS A 259 7.56 -8.28 3.41
CA LYS A 259 8.79 -7.53 3.74
C LYS A 259 8.86 -6.23 2.96
N PHE A 260 8.59 -6.28 1.65
CA PHE A 260 8.55 -5.12 0.77
C PHE A 260 7.51 -4.10 1.23
N PHE A 261 6.30 -4.56 1.54
CA PHE A 261 5.21 -3.70 2.01
C PHE A 261 5.54 -3.00 3.32
N ILE A 262 6.37 -3.57 4.18
CA ILE A 262 6.79 -2.94 5.44
C ILE A 262 7.98 -1.99 5.21
N SER A 263 8.97 -2.39 4.42
CA SER A 263 10.22 -1.64 4.24
C SER A 263 10.09 -0.43 3.32
N HIS A 264 9.26 -0.51 2.28
CA HIS A 264 9.19 0.51 1.22
C HIS A 264 8.55 1.81 1.72
N LYS A 265 9.05 3.00 1.34
CA LYS A 265 8.46 4.29 1.77
C LYS A 265 7.34 4.74 0.83
N PHE A 266 6.11 4.89 1.34
CA PHE A 266 4.91 5.21 0.56
C PHE A 266 4.89 6.65 0.00
N THR A 267 5.42 7.61 0.75
CA THR A 267 5.15 9.05 0.55
C THR A 267 5.88 9.69 -0.64
N LYS A 268 6.92 9.06 -1.19
CA LYS A 268 7.74 9.66 -2.26
C LYS A 268 7.18 9.45 -3.68
N VAL A 269 6.22 8.55 -3.88
CA VAL A 269 5.91 8.02 -5.22
C VAL A 269 4.54 8.48 -5.77
N VAL A 270 3.63 8.96 -4.91
CA VAL A 270 2.30 9.46 -5.36
C VAL A 270 2.45 10.71 -6.25
N LYS A 271 3.55 11.47 -6.13
CA LYS A 271 3.91 12.54 -7.07
C LYS A 271 4.68 11.99 -8.27
N GLY A 272 3.95 11.46 -9.24
CA GLY A 272 4.19 11.77 -10.65
C GLY A 272 5.30 11.02 -11.38
N LYS A 273 5.32 9.69 -11.36
CA LYS A 273 6.00 8.92 -12.44
C LYS A 273 5.07 7.86 -13.02
N CYS A 274 4.46 8.16 -14.16
CA CYS A 274 3.84 7.14 -15.00
C CYS A 274 4.95 6.46 -15.80
N LEU A 275 5.70 5.56 -15.16
CA LEU A 275 6.68 4.76 -15.88
C LEU A 275 5.94 3.76 -16.80
N PRO A 276 6.49 3.46 -17.99
CA PRO A 276 5.87 2.57 -18.97
C PRO A 276 6.10 1.08 -18.65
N PHE A 277 6.09 0.68 -17.37
CA PHE A 277 6.35 -0.71 -16.97
C PHE A 277 5.13 -1.46 -16.45
N THR A 278 4.05 -0.74 -16.13
CA THR A 278 2.82 -1.31 -15.58
C THR A 278 1.61 -0.48 -16.03
N SER A 279 0.47 -1.12 -16.32
CA SER A 279 -0.80 -0.43 -16.52
C SER A 279 -1.51 -0.23 -15.19
N SER A 280 -1.78 1.03 -14.80
CA SER A 280 -2.60 1.32 -13.61
C SER A 280 -4.07 1.00 -13.90
N GLY A 281 -4.54 -0.20 -13.54
CA GLY A 281 -5.92 -0.64 -13.82
C GLY A 281 -7.00 0.23 -13.15
N ASN A 282 -6.94 0.40 -11.83
CA ASN A 282 -7.93 1.19 -11.08
C ASN A 282 -7.25 2.35 -10.33
N ILE A 283 -7.50 3.59 -10.79
CA ILE A 283 -6.96 4.82 -10.21
C ILE A 283 -7.49 5.08 -8.79
N LEU A 284 -8.57 4.41 -8.39
CA LEU A 284 -9.27 4.60 -7.10
C LEU A 284 -8.92 3.55 -6.04
N ASP A 285 -8.15 2.51 -6.38
CA ASP A 285 -7.71 1.52 -5.40
C ASP A 285 -6.26 1.82 -4.94
N PRO A 286 -6.04 2.22 -3.68
CA PRO A 286 -4.70 2.49 -3.18
C PRO A 286 -3.80 1.25 -3.17
N LEU A 287 -4.40 0.05 -3.16
CA LEU A 287 -3.64 -1.19 -3.26
C LEU A 287 -3.11 -1.44 -4.66
N ALA A 288 -3.87 -1.07 -5.70
CA ALA A 288 -3.43 -1.18 -7.09
C ALA A 288 -2.19 -0.30 -7.35
N VAL A 289 -2.13 0.89 -6.74
CA VAL A 289 -0.94 1.75 -6.78
C VAL A 289 0.26 1.06 -6.12
N GLN A 290 0.05 0.40 -4.97
CA GLN A 290 1.12 -0.31 -4.28
C GLN A 290 1.60 -1.56 -5.04
N MET A 291 0.68 -2.27 -5.69
CA MET A 291 0.98 -3.42 -6.52
C MET A 291 1.80 -3.02 -7.75
N LYS A 292 1.45 -1.89 -8.39
CA LYS A 292 2.28 -1.29 -9.44
C LYS A 292 3.71 -1.04 -8.98
N ILE A 293 3.90 -0.39 -7.82
CA ILE A 293 5.24 -0.11 -7.28
C ILE A 293 6.00 -1.40 -6.97
N TYR A 294 5.29 -2.42 -6.48
CA TYR A 294 5.87 -3.73 -6.24
C TYR A 294 6.34 -4.40 -7.55
N HIS A 295 5.52 -4.37 -8.60
CA HIS A 295 5.89 -4.90 -9.92
C HIS A 295 7.11 -4.16 -10.51
N GLU A 296 7.11 -2.83 -10.49
CA GLU A 296 8.25 -2.03 -10.95
C GLU A 296 9.53 -2.35 -10.16
N HIS A 297 9.41 -2.57 -8.85
CA HIS A 297 10.54 -2.96 -8.01
C HIS A 297 11.07 -4.36 -8.34
N LEU A 298 10.19 -5.34 -8.57
CA LEU A 298 10.56 -6.69 -8.99
C LEU A 298 11.29 -6.65 -10.34
N LEU A 299 10.74 -5.94 -11.32
CA LEU A 299 11.37 -5.74 -12.63
C LEU A 299 12.76 -5.09 -12.48
N GLN A 300 12.88 -4.05 -11.66
CA GLN A 300 14.16 -3.40 -11.42
C GLN A 300 15.19 -4.34 -10.81
N LYS A 301 14.81 -5.14 -9.80
CA LYS A 301 15.72 -6.10 -9.17
C LYS A 301 16.13 -7.22 -10.12
N ALA A 302 15.20 -7.74 -10.92
CA ALA A 302 15.51 -8.76 -11.91
C ALA A 302 16.50 -8.23 -12.97
N MET A 303 16.26 -7.04 -13.54
CA MET A 303 17.18 -6.43 -14.51
C MET A 303 18.56 -6.13 -13.91
N GLN A 304 18.62 -5.65 -12.67
CA GLN A 304 19.90 -5.39 -11.98
C GLN A 304 20.73 -6.67 -11.78
N ILE A 305 20.09 -7.79 -11.45
CA ILE A 305 20.80 -9.07 -11.27
C ILE A 305 21.34 -9.58 -12.60
N ILE A 306 20.58 -9.43 -13.69
CA ILE A 306 21.01 -9.86 -15.03
C ILE A 306 22.25 -9.05 -15.49
N LEU A 307 22.23 -7.73 -15.31
CA LEU A 307 23.29 -6.83 -15.78
C LEU A 307 24.53 -6.83 -14.87
N SER A 308 24.41 -7.30 -13.63
CA SER A 308 25.51 -7.30 -12.66
C SER A 308 25.43 -8.51 -11.74
N PRO A 309 25.64 -9.73 -12.28
CA PRO A 309 25.63 -10.94 -11.48
C PRO A 309 26.76 -10.90 -10.44
N GLY A 310 26.51 -11.43 -9.23
CA GLY A 310 27.52 -11.48 -8.17
C GLY A 310 27.62 -10.26 -7.24
N GLN A 311 26.74 -9.26 -7.38
CA GLN A 311 26.60 -8.18 -6.40
C GLN A 311 26.13 -8.73 -5.04
N LYS A 312 26.57 -8.11 -3.93
CA LYS A 312 26.10 -8.48 -2.59
C LYS A 312 24.63 -8.07 -2.47
N SER A 313 23.79 -9.02 -2.04
CA SER A 313 22.37 -8.73 -1.78
C SER A 313 22.22 -7.65 -0.70
N GLU A 314 21.34 -6.67 -0.94
CA GLU A 314 21.01 -5.60 0.03
C GLU A 314 20.42 -6.15 1.34
N ASN A 315 20.01 -7.42 1.37
CA ASN A 315 19.33 -8.05 2.51
C ASN A 315 20.27 -8.61 3.60
N GLY A 316 21.54 -8.19 3.63
CA GLY A 316 22.47 -8.55 4.70
C GLY A 316 22.82 -10.05 4.78
N GLN A 317 22.51 -10.81 3.72
CA GLN A 317 23.00 -12.17 3.55
C GLN A 317 24.23 -12.11 2.64
N ASP A 318 25.35 -12.72 3.06
CA ASP A 318 26.60 -12.83 2.29
C ASP A 318 26.47 -13.69 1.00
N LYS A 319 25.24 -13.97 0.56
CA LYS A 319 24.97 -14.67 -0.69
C LYS A 319 25.09 -13.68 -1.86
N LYS A 320 25.96 -14.03 -2.81
CA LYS A 320 26.04 -13.36 -4.11
C LYS A 320 24.73 -13.61 -4.86
N THR A 321 24.21 -12.60 -5.56
CA THR A 321 23.00 -12.75 -6.37
C THR A 321 23.33 -13.53 -7.64
N ASP A 322 22.63 -14.65 -7.84
CA ASP A 322 22.74 -15.49 -9.04
C ASP A 322 21.59 -15.21 -10.01
N ILE A 323 21.74 -15.56 -11.28
CA ILE A 323 20.68 -15.38 -12.31
C ILE A 323 19.40 -16.18 -11.95
N SER A 324 19.54 -17.29 -11.20
CA SER A 324 18.40 -18.03 -10.63
C SER A 324 17.58 -17.19 -9.63
N ASP A 325 18.19 -16.22 -8.94
CA ASP A 325 17.46 -15.32 -8.06
C ASP A 325 16.62 -14.31 -8.88
N ALA A 326 17.05 -13.95 -10.10
CA ALA A 326 16.27 -13.13 -11.03
C ALA A 326 15.01 -13.87 -11.52
N LEU A 327 15.13 -15.16 -11.86
CA LEU A 327 13.99 -16.02 -12.19
C LEU A 327 12.98 -16.10 -11.03
N ALA A 328 13.44 -16.22 -9.78
CA ALA A 328 12.54 -16.21 -8.63
C ALA A 328 11.74 -14.89 -8.48
N TYR A 329 12.32 -13.73 -8.84
CA TYR A 329 11.58 -12.46 -8.86
C TYR A 329 10.57 -12.39 -10.01
N ILE A 330 10.91 -12.97 -11.17
CA ILE A 330 10.03 -13.07 -12.33
C ILE A 330 8.85 -14.00 -12.04
N ASP A 331 9.09 -15.13 -11.36
CA ASP A 331 8.04 -16.06 -10.94
C ASP A 331 7.04 -15.36 -10.02
N LEU A 332 7.52 -14.63 -9.00
CA LEU A 332 6.68 -13.81 -8.12
C LEU A 332 5.86 -12.76 -8.88
N LEU A 333 6.43 -12.18 -9.94
CA LEU A 333 5.74 -11.21 -10.80
C LEU A 333 4.71 -11.89 -11.73
N SER A 334 5.02 -13.08 -12.23
CA SER A 334 4.12 -13.86 -13.08
C SER A 334 2.90 -14.34 -12.29
N ASP A 335 3.12 -14.78 -11.04
CA ASP A 335 2.06 -15.17 -10.11
C ASP A 335 1.14 -13.99 -9.78
N SER A 336 1.69 -12.77 -9.65
CA SER A 336 0.88 -11.59 -9.35
C SER A 336 0.15 -11.00 -10.56
N THR A 337 0.61 -11.28 -11.78
CA THR A 337 0.05 -10.73 -13.03
C THR A 337 -0.90 -11.69 -13.77
N ASN A 338 -0.81 -13.00 -13.54
CA ASN A 338 -1.63 -14.03 -14.21
C ASN A 338 -2.93 -14.37 -13.46
N VAL A 339 -3.33 -13.59 -12.46
CA VAL A 339 -4.48 -13.98 -11.64
C VAL A 339 -5.79 -13.67 -12.34
N ASP A 340 -6.37 -14.68 -12.99
CA ASP A 340 -7.66 -14.64 -13.64
C ASP A 340 -8.77 -14.18 -12.66
N ALA A 341 -9.53 -13.17 -13.05
CA ALA A 341 -10.66 -12.61 -12.30
C ALA A 341 -11.89 -13.54 -12.23
N LYS A 342 -11.73 -14.85 -12.42
CA LYS A 342 -12.84 -15.82 -12.52
C LYS A 342 -13.26 -16.49 -11.22
N THR A 343 -12.59 -16.23 -10.12
CA THR A 343 -13.01 -16.72 -8.80
C THR A 343 -13.01 -15.50 -7.89
N ILE A 344 -14.16 -14.97 -7.46
CA ILE A 344 -15.03 -15.53 -6.44
C ILE A 344 -16.30 -14.65 -6.45
N PHE A 345 -17.44 -15.20 -6.87
CA PHE A 345 -18.77 -14.56 -7.00
C PHE A 345 -18.95 -13.51 -8.09
N GLY A 346 -19.90 -13.81 -8.98
CA GLY A 346 -20.15 -13.10 -10.22
C GLY A 346 -20.50 -11.60 -10.08
N SER A 347 -20.15 -10.89 -11.16
CA SER A 347 -20.81 -9.69 -11.64
C SER A 347 -21.12 -8.62 -10.59
N SER A 348 -20.09 -7.87 -10.22
CA SER A 348 -20.22 -6.44 -9.96
C SER A 348 -18.95 -5.75 -10.46
N ALA A 349 -19.01 -5.30 -11.73
CA ALA A 349 -18.04 -4.46 -12.43
C ALA A 349 -16.63 -5.04 -12.74
N GLY A 350 -16.53 -5.78 -13.86
CA GLY A 350 -15.56 -5.56 -14.95
C GLY A 350 -14.07 -5.26 -14.69
N GLN A 351 -13.50 -5.55 -13.52
CA GLN A 351 -12.11 -5.23 -13.21
C GLN A 351 -11.24 -6.49 -13.33
N SER A 352 -10.66 -6.68 -14.51
CA SER A 352 -9.53 -7.57 -14.69
C SER A 352 -8.29 -6.87 -14.12
N TYR A 353 -7.65 -7.45 -13.10
CA TYR A 353 -6.34 -7.01 -12.60
C TYR A 353 -5.20 -7.53 -13.49
N GLN A 354 -5.46 -7.77 -14.77
CA GLN A 354 -4.41 -8.13 -15.73
C GLN A 354 -3.64 -6.87 -16.09
N ASP A 355 -2.33 -6.93 -15.89
CA ASP A 355 -1.39 -5.90 -16.29
C ASP A 355 -0.63 -6.39 -17.54
N PRO A 356 -1.17 -6.15 -18.76
CA PRO A 356 -0.54 -6.63 -19.99
C PRO A 356 0.83 -6.00 -20.24
N ILE A 357 1.06 -4.80 -19.68
CA ILE A 357 2.35 -4.11 -19.79
C ILE A 357 3.39 -4.84 -18.93
N ALA A 358 3.06 -5.13 -17.66
CA ALA A 358 3.95 -5.89 -16.79
C ALA A 358 4.21 -7.30 -17.35
N GLN A 359 3.18 -7.99 -17.86
CA GLN A 359 3.35 -9.30 -18.48
C GLN A 359 4.32 -9.29 -19.68
N TRP A 360 4.27 -8.23 -20.50
CA TRP A 360 5.20 -8.05 -21.63
C TRP A 360 6.65 -7.86 -21.14
N TRP A 361 6.86 -7.02 -20.11
CA TRP A 361 8.17 -6.85 -19.49
C TRP A 361 8.67 -8.12 -18.79
N THR A 362 7.79 -8.88 -18.14
CA THR A 362 8.11 -10.18 -17.55
C THR A 362 8.59 -11.16 -18.62
N ALA A 363 7.92 -11.23 -19.78
CA ALA A 363 8.34 -12.08 -20.89
C ALA A 363 9.72 -11.68 -21.42
N PHE A 364 9.97 -10.38 -21.61
CA PHE A 364 11.28 -9.86 -22.02
C PHE A 364 12.41 -10.27 -21.07
N ILE A 365 12.24 -10.06 -19.77
CA ILE A 365 13.27 -10.41 -18.78
C ILE A 365 13.42 -11.93 -18.67
N SER A 366 12.33 -12.70 -18.77
CA SER A 366 12.37 -14.17 -18.74
C SER A 366 13.24 -14.70 -19.89
N ILE A 367 13.02 -14.20 -21.11
CA ILE A 367 13.83 -14.56 -22.28
C ILE A 367 15.31 -14.23 -22.05
N ALA A 368 15.61 -13.05 -21.49
CA ALA A 368 16.98 -12.67 -21.15
C ALA A 368 17.63 -13.65 -20.17
N CYS A 369 16.93 -14.05 -19.11
CA CYS A 369 17.43 -15.04 -18.14
C CYS A 369 17.67 -16.40 -18.79
N HIS A 370 16.76 -16.87 -19.65
CA HIS A 370 16.88 -18.17 -20.29
C HIS A 370 18.03 -18.21 -21.32
N TRP A 371 18.23 -17.14 -22.10
CA TRP A 371 19.36 -17.03 -23.02
C TRP A 371 20.71 -16.98 -22.29
N LEU A 372 20.78 -16.39 -21.10
CA LEU A 372 22.01 -16.37 -20.30
C LEU A 372 22.31 -17.67 -19.56
N LEU A 373 21.27 -18.45 -19.24
CA LEU A 373 21.39 -19.75 -18.56
C LEU A 373 21.54 -20.93 -19.54
N ASP A 374 21.43 -20.69 -20.85
CA ASP A 374 21.44 -21.70 -21.91
C ASP A 374 20.49 -22.87 -21.61
N ASN A 375 19.30 -22.55 -21.09
CA ASN A 375 18.34 -23.56 -20.64
C ASN A 375 17.27 -23.79 -21.72
N ASP A 376 17.28 -24.98 -22.31
CA ASP A 376 16.40 -25.46 -23.40
C ASP A 376 14.93 -25.68 -22.99
N THR A 377 14.34 -24.71 -22.31
CA THR A 377 12.90 -24.69 -22.06
C THR A 377 12.16 -24.22 -23.31
N ASN A 378 10.95 -24.72 -23.57
CA ASN A 378 10.12 -24.26 -24.70
C ASN A 378 9.77 -22.77 -24.53
N LEU A 379 10.56 -21.86 -25.13
CA LEU A 379 10.40 -20.41 -25.06
C LEU A 379 9.42 -19.83 -26.08
N GLU A 380 8.94 -20.64 -27.03
CA GLU A 380 7.93 -20.28 -28.03
C GLU A 380 6.71 -19.47 -27.50
N PRO A 381 6.05 -19.81 -26.38
CA PRO A 381 4.96 -18.99 -25.86
C PRO A 381 5.42 -17.60 -25.37
N LEU A 382 6.65 -17.47 -24.88
CA LEU A 382 7.21 -16.18 -24.46
C LEU A 382 7.61 -15.34 -25.67
N TYR A 383 8.16 -15.97 -26.72
CA TYR A 383 8.48 -15.33 -27.99
C TYR A 383 7.24 -14.73 -28.66
N ASN A 384 6.11 -15.45 -28.65
CA ASN A 384 4.86 -14.89 -29.17
C ASN A 384 4.42 -13.67 -28.34
N LYS A 385 4.55 -13.71 -27.02
CA LYS A 385 4.18 -12.59 -26.15
C LYS A 385 5.02 -11.33 -26.37
N ILE A 386 6.34 -11.45 -26.61
CA ILE A 386 7.20 -10.28 -26.80
C ILE A 386 6.93 -9.57 -28.14
N LEU A 387 6.55 -10.33 -29.19
CA LEU A 387 6.23 -9.78 -30.50
C LEU A 387 4.96 -8.91 -30.50
N PHE A 388 3.99 -9.22 -29.62
CA PHE A 388 2.77 -8.43 -29.46
C PHE A 388 2.96 -7.30 -28.44
N ILE A 389 3.43 -6.13 -28.91
CA ILE A 389 3.57 -4.93 -28.07
C ILE A 389 2.17 -4.41 -27.67
N PRO A 390 1.86 -4.25 -26.38
CA PRO A 390 0.63 -3.60 -25.92
C PRO A 390 0.46 -2.19 -26.51
N GLU A 391 -0.77 -1.81 -26.88
CA GLU A 391 -1.06 -0.50 -27.53
C GLU A 391 -0.57 0.70 -26.71
N ALA A 392 -0.64 0.61 -25.38
CA ALA A 392 -0.14 1.63 -24.45
C ALA A 392 1.39 1.83 -24.54
N LEU A 393 2.14 0.78 -24.88
CA LEU A 393 3.58 0.86 -25.14
C LEU A 393 3.88 1.28 -26.58
N ALA A 394 3.07 0.85 -27.54
CA ALA A 394 3.25 1.21 -28.96
C ALA A 394 3.01 2.70 -29.24
N SER A 395 2.10 3.32 -28.49
CA SER A 395 1.76 4.75 -28.55
C SER A 395 2.72 5.64 -27.75
N LEU A 396 3.71 5.06 -27.07
CA LEU A 396 4.68 5.83 -26.30
C LEU A 396 5.61 6.62 -27.25
N ASN A 397 5.96 7.84 -26.83
CA ASN A 397 6.92 8.68 -27.58
C ASN A 397 8.35 8.12 -27.56
N ASP A 398 8.69 7.32 -26.55
CA ASP A 398 9.99 6.67 -26.42
C ASP A 398 10.01 5.38 -27.27
N PRO A 399 10.93 5.26 -28.24
CA PRO A 399 11.02 4.07 -29.10
C PRO A 399 11.59 2.82 -28.41
N LEU A 400 11.88 2.86 -27.10
CA LEU A 400 12.44 1.74 -26.35
C LEU A 400 11.75 0.38 -26.59
N PRO A 401 10.40 0.24 -26.49
CA PRO A 401 9.76 -1.05 -26.71
C PRO A 401 9.97 -1.59 -28.12
N LYS A 402 10.05 -0.70 -29.13
CA LYS A 402 10.32 -1.07 -30.53
C LYS A 402 11.77 -1.51 -30.71
N SER A 403 12.71 -0.84 -30.03
CA SER A 403 14.12 -1.23 -30.03
C SER A 403 14.31 -2.63 -29.43
N ILE A 404 13.64 -2.93 -28.32
CA ILE A 404 13.64 -4.26 -27.68
C ILE A 404 13.19 -5.34 -28.67
N VAL A 405 12.03 -5.16 -29.33
CA VAL A 405 11.52 -6.15 -30.30
C VAL A 405 12.45 -6.30 -31.49
N ALA A 406 13.01 -5.20 -32.01
CA ALA A 406 13.95 -5.25 -33.13
C ALA A 406 15.24 -6.01 -32.77
N ALA A 407 15.80 -5.77 -31.58
CA ALA A 407 16.96 -6.48 -31.07
C ALA A 407 16.65 -7.97 -30.80
N PHE A 408 15.47 -8.27 -30.22
CA PHE A 408 14.98 -9.62 -30.02
C PHE A 408 14.90 -10.40 -31.35
N ILE A 409 14.31 -9.82 -32.40
CA ILE A 409 14.19 -10.47 -33.71
C ILE A 409 15.57 -10.77 -34.30
N ALA A 410 16.52 -9.82 -34.21
CA ALA A 410 17.87 -10.03 -34.70
C ALA A 410 18.55 -11.22 -34.00
N ARG A 411 18.45 -11.28 -32.67
CA ARG A 411 19.03 -12.36 -31.88
C ARG A 411 18.33 -13.70 -32.06
N LYS A 412 16.99 -13.73 -32.11
CA LYS A 412 16.24 -14.96 -32.39
C LYS A 412 16.60 -15.51 -33.77
N ASN A 413 16.67 -14.66 -34.80
CA ASN A 413 17.08 -15.10 -36.12
C ASN A 413 18.50 -15.68 -36.11
N TYR A 414 19.41 -15.14 -35.31
CA TYR A 414 20.75 -15.71 -35.12
C TYR A 414 20.72 -17.09 -34.45
N ILE A 415 19.98 -17.25 -33.35
CA ILE A 415 19.86 -18.53 -32.63
C ILE A 415 19.17 -19.60 -33.51
N ASP A 416 18.13 -19.22 -34.27
CA ASP A 416 17.42 -20.10 -35.20
C ASP A 416 18.20 -20.34 -36.52
N SER A 417 19.40 -19.75 -36.69
CA SER A 417 20.19 -19.78 -37.96
C SER A 417 20.87 -21.12 -38.29
N GLU A 418 20.51 -22.23 -37.64
CA GLU A 418 20.71 -23.55 -38.26
C GLU A 418 20.07 -23.63 -39.67
N ILE A 419 19.15 -22.71 -39.99
CA ILE A 419 18.50 -22.54 -41.30
C ILE A 419 19.02 -21.27 -42.00
N LYS A 420 20.19 -21.32 -42.65
CA LYS A 420 20.70 -20.37 -43.69
C LYS A 420 20.01 -19.00 -43.80
N VAL A 421 20.02 -18.17 -42.75
CA VAL A 421 19.56 -16.78 -42.84
C VAL A 421 20.74 -15.93 -43.33
N ASP A 422 20.50 -15.02 -44.29
CA ASP A 422 21.55 -14.10 -44.75
C ASP A 422 22.05 -13.24 -43.57
N THR A 423 23.31 -13.40 -43.17
CA THR A 423 23.99 -12.61 -42.12
C THR A 423 23.76 -11.10 -42.29
N ARG A 424 23.69 -10.63 -43.54
CA ARG A 424 23.43 -9.21 -43.88
C ARG A 424 22.05 -8.73 -43.41
N LYS A 425 21.02 -9.58 -43.44
CA LYS A 425 19.68 -9.24 -42.96
C LYS A 425 19.66 -9.11 -41.44
N ILE A 426 20.39 -9.98 -40.74
CA ILE A 426 20.52 -9.91 -39.27
C ILE A 426 21.24 -8.62 -38.88
N LEU A 427 22.34 -8.29 -39.56
CA LEU A 427 23.07 -7.03 -39.33
C LEU A 427 22.22 -5.79 -39.61
N ALA A 428 21.48 -5.76 -40.72
CA ALA A 428 20.56 -4.66 -41.03
C ALA A 428 19.48 -4.48 -39.94
N GLN A 429 19.00 -5.59 -39.37
CA GLN A 429 18.05 -5.56 -38.26
C GLN A 429 18.71 -5.04 -36.96
N CYS A 430 19.96 -5.43 -36.68
CA CYS A 430 20.73 -4.87 -35.56
C CYS A 430 20.94 -3.35 -35.72
N ASP A 431 21.22 -2.87 -36.94
CA ASP A 431 21.42 -1.44 -37.21
C ASP A 431 20.12 -0.65 -37.00
N TYR A 432 19.00 -1.18 -37.50
CA TYR A 432 17.68 -0.62 -37.23
C TYR A 432 17.37 -0.54 -35.73
N ALA A 433 17.62 -1.62 -34.97
CA ALA A 433 17.43 -1.64 -33.52
C ALA A 433 18.34 -0.63 -32.79
N SER A 434 19.57 -0.43 -33.30
CA SER A 434 20.55 0.50 -32.73
C SER A 434 20.16 1.96 -32.93
N HIS A 435 19.59 2.30 -34.10
CA HIS A 435 19.02 3.64 -34.32
C HIS A 435 17.88 3.94 -33.35
N LEU A 436 16.95 2.99 -33.16
CA LEU A 436 15.86 3.14 -32.20
C LEU A 436 16.38 3.27 -30.74
N LEU A 437 17.44 2.54 -30.40
CA LEU A 437 18.05 2.63 -29.07
C LEU A 437 18.71 3.99 -28.84
N ALA A 438 19.42 4.51 -29.85
CA ALA A 438 20.01 5.85 -29.80
C ALA A 438 18.94 6.93 -29.60
N ASP A 439 17.81 6.83 -30.32
CA ASP A 439 16.68 7.74 -30.15
C ASP A 439 16.08 7.66 -28.73
N SER A 440 15.98 6.46 -28.15
CA SER A 440 15.54 6.29 -26.76
C SER A 440 16.52 6.90 -25.73
N LEU A 441 17.82 6.75 -25.95
CA LEU A 441 18.87 7.35 -25.10
C LEU A 441 18.85 8.87 -25.14
N THR A 442 18.64 9.47 -26.33
CA THR A 442 18.48 10.92 -26.47
C THR A 442 17.22 11.40 -25.78
N TYR A 443 16.10 10.69 -25.93
CA TYR A 443 14.84 11.00 -25.24
C TYR A 443 14.99 10.97 -23.71
N THR A 444 15.66 9.95 -23.17
CA THR A 444 15.93 9.80 -21.73
C THR A 444 16.84 10.91 -21.20
N SER A 445 17.82 11.32 -22.02
CA SER A 445 18.73 12.43 -21.68
C SER A 445 18.00 13.78 -21.59
N CYS A 446 16.93 13.97 -22.37
CA CYS A 446 16.18 15.23 -22.46
C CYS A 446 15.08 15.40 -21.39
N LYS A 447 14.40 14.33 -20.94
CA LYS A 447 13.27 14.45 -20.00
C LYS A 447 13.66 14.25 -18.54
N GLN A 448 14.11 13.05 -18.16
CA GLN A 448 14.62 12.74 -16.83
C GLN A 448 15.20 11.32 -16.84
N LYS A 449 16.31 11.09 -16.13
CA LYS A 449 16.93 9.77 -16.02
C LYS A 449 16.13 8.90 -15.04
N ASP A 450 15.43 7.90 -15.57
CA ASP A 450 14.81 6.84 -14.77
C ASP A 450 15.68 5.59 -14.82
N ASN A 451 16.05 5.07 -13.64
CA ASN A 451 16.97 3.94 -13.53
C ASN A 451 16.45 2.69 -14.23
N LEU A 452 15.14 2.44 -14.17
CA LEU A 452 14.52 1.27 -14.78
C LEU A 452 14.58 1.31 -16.32
N VAL A 453 14.42 2.51 -16.91
CA VAL A 453 14.57 2.73 -18.36
C VAL A 453 16.03 2.52 -18.79
N LEU A 454 16.98 3.03 -18.01
CA LEU A 454 18.41 2.84 -18.27
C LEU A 454 18.83 1.37 -18.20
N LEU A 455 18.30 0.60 -17.24
CA LEU A 455 18.56 -0.84 -17.14
C LEU A 455 18.01 -1.58 -18.37
N ALA A 456 16.78 -1.26 -18.81
CA ALA A 456 16.21 -1.83 -20.02
C ALA A 456 17.03 -1.48 -21.27
N GLN A 457 17.46 -0.22 -21.43
CA GLN A 457 18.33 0.21 -22.52
C GLN A 457 19.67 -0.52 -22.51
N LEU A 458 20.28 -0.72 -21.34
CA LEU A 458 21.54 -1.46 -21.20
C LEU A 458 21.38 -2.92 -21.61
N LEU A 459 20.28 -3.57 -21.24
CA LEU A 459 20.02 -4.95 -21.65
C LEU A 459 19.87 -5.09 -23.17
N VAL A 460 19.25 -4.11 -23.83
CA VAL A 460 19.16 -4.07 -25.30
C VAL A 460 20.54 -3.85 -25.93
N CYS A 461 21.37 -2.98 -25.35
CA CYS A 461 22.77 -2.83 -25.79
C CYS A 461 23.50 -4.16 -25.73
N ASP A 462 23.40 -4.89 -24.61
CA ASP A 462 24.06 -6.17 -24.42
C ASP A 462 23.62 -7.19 -25.47
N TRP A 463 22.31 -7.30 -25.73
CA TRP A 463 21.80 -8.19 -26.79
C TRP A 463 22.34 -7.84 -28.18
N LEU A 464 22.41 -6.56 -28.52
CA LEU A 464 22.92 -6.10 -29.81
C LEU A 464 24.43 -6.32 -29.96
N LEU A 465 25.20 -6.10 -28.89
CA LEU A 465 26.65 -6.33 -28.89
C LEU A 465 26.95 -7.82 -28.95
N GLU A 466 26.25 -8.63 -28.17
CA GLU A 466 26.42 -10.09 -28.18
C GLU A 466 26.09 -10.67 -29.56
N THR A 467 24.92 -10.33 -30.13
CA THR A 467 24.54 -10.81 -31.48
C THR A 467 25.56 -10.42 -32.55
N ARG A 468 26.08 -9.18 -32.51
CA ARG A 468 27.11 -8.73 -33.46
C ARG A 468 28.46 -9.42 -33.23
N THR A 469 28.82 -9.68 -31.99
CA THR A 469 30.07 -10.35 -31.63
C THR A 469 30.04 -11.79 -32.10
N SER A 470 28.96 -12.52 -31.85
CA SER A 470 28.80 -13.91 -32.30
C SER A 470 28.78 -14.01 -33.83
N LEU A 471 28.07 -13.11 -34.53
CA LEU A 471 28.14 -13.02 -36.00
C LEU A 471 29.55 -12.72 -36.52
N TRP A 472 30.32 -11.90 -35.80
CA TRP A 472 31.69 -11.60 -36.16
C TRP A 472 32.60 -12.80 -35.94
N GLU A 473 32.47 -13.50 -34.82
CA GLU A 473 33.19 -14.75 -34.52
C GLU A 473 32.93 -15.80 -35.61
N ASP A 474 31.67 -16.06 -35.96
CA ASP A 474 31.31 -16.99 -37.04
C ASP A 474 31.92 -16.58 -38.39
N SER A 475 31.90 -15.28 -38.71
CA SER A 475 32.50 -14.78 -39.97
C SER A 475 34.03 -14.95 -40.02
N VAL A 476 34.69 -14.85 -38.87
CA VAL A 476 36.13 -15.06 -38.72
C VAL A 476 36.45 -16.55 -38.84
N GLU A 477 35.66 -17.42 -38.23
CA GLU A 477 35.79 -18.88 -38.33
C GLU A 477 35.55 -19.39 -39.76
N GLU A 478 34.62 -18.79 -40.50
CA GLU A 478 34.37 -19.06 -41.93
C GLU A 478 35.45 -18.48 -42.87
N GLY A 479 36.46 -17.78 -42.35
CA GLY A 479 37.58 -17.23 -43.13
C GLY A 479 37.23 -16.00 -43.98
N LEU A 480 36.08 -15.37 -43.73
CA LEU A 480 35.70 -14.10 -44.35
C LEU A 480 36.43 -12.96 -43.63
N LYS A 481 37.17 -12.12 -44.37
CA LYS A 481 37.79 -10.91 -43.80
C LYS A 481 36.70 -10.05 -43.18
N GLY A 482 36.83 -9.79 -41.87
CA GLY A 482 35.89 -8.97 -41.09
C GLY A 482 35.59 -7.62 -41.74
N PRO A 483 34.43 -7.01 -41.43
CA PRO A 483 33.97 -5.81 -42.10
C PRO A 483 34.95 -4.67 -41.88
N VAL A 484 35.71 -4.35 -42.92
CA VAL A 484 36.57 -3.16 -42.93
C VAL A 484 35.65 -1.94 -42.93
N SER A 485 35.84 -1.06 -41.95
CA SER A 485 35.19 0.23 -41.88
C SER A 485 35.46 1.00 -43.18
N ASN A 486 34.42 1.21 -44.00
CA ASN A 486 34.50 2.12 -45.14
C ASN A 486 34.56 3.56 -44.61
N SER A 487 35.76 4.05 -44.32
CA SER A 487 36.06 5.47 -44.19
C SER A 487 36.53 6.01 -45.54
N THR A 488 35.64 6.66 -46.27
CA THR A 488 35.95 7.71 -47.26
C THR A 488 34.85 8.75 -47.25
#